data_AF-A0A518AJD8-F1
#
_entry.id   AF-A0A518AJD8-F1
#
_cell.length_a   1.000
_cell.length_b   1.000
_cell.length_c   1.000
_cell.angle_alpha   90.00
_cell.angle_beta   90.00
_cell.angle_gamma   90.00
#
_symmetry.space_group_name_H-M   'P 1'
#
loop_
_entity.id
_entity.type
_entity.pdbx_description
1 polymer ?
#
loop_
_entity_poly.entity_id
_entity_poly.type
_entity_poly.pdbx_seq_one_letter_code
_entity_poly.pdbx_strand_id
1 'polypeptide(L)'
;MRNLCYAALFAMVVEVTPLHASIYGTMSNFDTYNETEFEAYGAEIELEDIHLGDLSRTFPSNYDSEVITEYNDGNLFGTRIVYSGYNFDNSGFLAPTVGQSTNGHACVATAGCEHFGFSVVGNQPTAARFYWLDADGNRIGNQPAPIPMPTWNYMPGVNGAPNRLQAEVEVEVIEQQPDSIWMKVYKTEIERAVDLAELMSDNGIVPDSIGETETEWELLEGGVMDAAEDELGDGVHAVIRRYEYYEYTGPYDEEHEPTSIFLDQDLPEPPEGELGQFIAANMVAANLEAPARTHGDFNGDGKVDLADYTVWRDSLGSELEYEADANDDGMIDSDDYSVWRTNYGRGIADNAAAVNAVPEPSALAMVLLGGAALLTLRHRTKRRSNSPTLVYLPS
;
A
#
# COMPACT_ATOMS: atom_id res chain seq x y z
N MET A 1 62.35 -32.16 -10.17
CA MET A 1 62.39 -30.94 -9.35
C MET A 1 62.04 -29.74 -10.23
N ARG A 2 60.80 -29.24 -10.06
CA ARG A 2 60.26 -27.88 -10.32
C ARG A 2 58.76 -28.06 -10.61
N ASN A 3 57.97 -28.09 -9.54
CA ASN A 3 56.52 -27.98 -9.62
C ASN A 3 56.17 -26.51 -9.87
N LEU A 4 55.40 -26.22 -10.91
CA LEU A 4 54.71 -24.93 -11.07
C LEU A 4 53.49 -24.93 -10.14
N CYS A 5 53.41 -23.93 -9.26
CA CYS A 5 52.19 -23.59 -8.54
C CYS A 5 51.30 -22.75 -9.48
N TYR A 6 50.09 -23.23 -9.78
CA TYR A 6 49.02 -22.39 -10.30
C TYR A 6 48.15 -21.98 -9.12
N ALA A 7 48.11 -20.69 -8.82
CA ALA A 7 47.14 -20.10 -7.90
C ALA A 7 45.82 -19.92 -8.66
N ALA A 8 44.75 -20.55 -8.19
CA ALA A 8 43.40 -20.28 -8.68
C ALA A 8 42.88 -19.01 -7.99
N LEU A 9 42.71 -17.92 -8.75
CA LEU A 9 41.90 -16.80 -8.31
C LEU A 9 40.44 -17.24 -8.35
N PHE A 10 39.80 -17.34 -7.18
CA PHE A 10 38.34 -17.32 -7.09
C PHE A 10 37.90 -15.87 -7.18
N ALA A 11 37.31 -15.48 -8.31
CA ALA A 11 36.50 -14.27 -8.38
C ALA A 11 35.17 -14.59 -7.69
N MET A 12 34.94 -14.02 -6.50
CA MET A 12 33.58 -13.88 -5.98
C MET A 12 32.88 -12.88 -6.88
N VAL A 13 32.02 -13.37 -7.77
CA VAL A 13 30.97 -12.54 -8.34
C VAL A 13 29.96 -12.38 -7.21
N VAL A 14 29.92 -11.19 -6.61
CA VAL A 14 28.78 -10.79 -5.79
C VAL A 14 27.68 -10.49 -6.79
N GLU A 15 26.82 -11.46 -7.05
CA GLU A 15 25.53 -11.17 -7.67
C GLU A 15 24.72 -10.40 -6.62
N VAL A 16 24.68 -9.08 -6.77
CA VAL A 16 23.65 -8.28 -6.11
C VAL A 16 22.37 -8.62 -6.85
N THR A 17 21.59 -9.58 -6.34
CA THR A 17 20.22 -9.75 -6.78
C THR A 17 19.47 -8.48 -6.38
N PRO A 18 18.83 -7.75 -7.31
CA PRO A 18 17.94 -6.68 -6.90
C PRO A 18 16.88 -7.29 -5.97
N LEU A 19 16.60 -6.61 -4.86
CA LEU A 19 15.44 -6.93 -4.03
C LEU A 19 14.25 -6.95 -5.01
N HIS A 20 13.56 -8.08 -5.17
CA HIS A 20 12.33 -8.06 -5.95
C HIS A 20 11.38 -7.14 -5.19
N ALA A 21 11.05 -5.98 -5.75
CA ALA A 21 10.10 -5.08 -5.15
C ALA A 21 8.81 -5.87 -4.90
N SER A 22 8.30 -5.77 -3.69
CA SER A 22 7.00 -6.27 -3.28
C SER A 22 6.36 -5.14 -2.52
N ILE A 23 5.04 -5.06 -2.48
CA ILE A 23 4.37 -4.00 -1.72
C ILE A 23 4.79 -4.15 -0.25
N TYR A 24 5.51 -3.16 0.26
CA TYR A 24 5.92 -3.08 1.64
C TYR A 24 4.78 -2.57 2.51
N GLY A 25 4.02 -1.59 2.01
CA GLY A 25 2.89 -1.02 2.71
C GLY A 25 2.04 -0.17 1.78
N THR A 26 0.79 0.04 2.15
CA THR A 26 -0.12 0.95 1.44
C THR A 26 -0.74 1.93 2.39
N MET A 27 -1.25 3.00 1.83
CA MET A 27 -1.79 4.12 2.56
C MET A 27 -2.94 4.71 1.77
N SER A 28 -3.95 5.17 2.48
CA SER A 28 -5.07 5.92 1.94
C SER A 28 -5.42 7.03 2.91
N ASN A 29 -5.65 8.22 2.37
CA ASN A 29 -6.32 9.29 3.07
C ASN A 29 -7.38 9.93 2.15
N PHE A 30 -8.34 10.57 2.79
CA PHE A 30 -9.46 11.18 2.09
C PHE A 30 -10.11 12.24 2.98
N ASP A 31 -10.72 13.19 2.29
CA ASP A 31 -11.62 14.14 2.90
C ASP A 31 -13.05 13.68 2.72
N THR A 32 -13.91 13.94 3.70
CA THR A 32 -15.31 13.56 3.60
C THR A 32 -16.23 14.50 4.38
N TYR A 33 -17.36 14.79 3.76
CA TYR A 33 -18.51 15.42 4.38
C TYR A 33 -19.49 14.36 4.87
N ASN A 34 -20.32 14.72 5.84
CA ASN A 34 -21.47 13.88 6.18
C ASN A 34 -22.55 14.02 5.10
N GLU A 35 -22.41 13.21 4.05
CA GLU A 35 -23.34 13.13 2.92
C GLU A 35 -24.62 12.33 3.25
N THR A 36 -24.81 11.91 4.50
CA THR A 36 -26.04 11.24 4.92
C THR A 36 -27.13 12.27 5.25
N GLU A 37 -28.39 11.81 5.33
CA GLU A 37 -29.50 12.64 5.81
C GLU A 37 -29.55 12.76 7.36
N PHE A 38 -28.62 12.13 8.07
CA PHE A 38 -28.64 11.99 9.53
C PHE A 38 -27.39 12.60 10.18
N GLU A 39 -27.51 13.02 11.44
CA GLU A 39 -26.35 13.43 12.25
C GLU A 39 -25.40 12.24 12.46
N ALA A 40 -24.11 12.42 12.18
CA ALA A 40 -23.09 11.39 12.39
C ALA A 40 -22.36 11.65 13.72
N TYR A 41 -22.37 10.68 14.62
CA TYR A 41 -21.75 10.78 15.95
C TYR A 41 -20.38 10.09 16.02
N GLY A 42 -20.02 9.37 14.96
CA GLY A 42 -18.78 8.63 14.82
C GLY A 42 -18.53 8.21 13.38
N ALA A 43 -17.40 7.58 13.16
CA ALA A 43 -17.02 7.01 11.87
C ALA A 43 -16.32 5.66 12.07
N GLU A 44 -16.35 4.82 11.04
CA GLU A 44 -15.67 3.54 11.03
C GLU A 44 -14.93 3.32 9.71
N ILE A 45 -13.66 2.93 9.79
CA ILE A 45 -12.91 2.36 8.67
C ILE A 45 -12.76 0.87 8.92
N GLU A 46 -13.31 0.06 8.02
CA GLU A 46 -13.17 -1.40 8.02
C GLU A 46 -12.12 -1.83 7.00
N LEU A 47 -11.14 -2.62 7.43
CA LEU A 47 -10.06 -3.17 6.62
C LEU A 47 -10.15 -4.70 6.65
N GLU A 48 -10.53 -5.33 5.55
CA GLU A 48 -10.59 -6.80 5.41
C GLU A 48 -9.19 -7.41 5.31
N ASP A 49 -9.02 -8.61 5.88
CA ASP A 49 -7.77 -9.39 5.87
C ASP A 49 -6.56 -8.71 6.54
N ILE A 50 -6.81 -7.68 7.34
CA ILE A 50 -5.80 -6.91 8.09
C ILE A 50 -5.84 -7.26 9.58
N HIS A 51 -4.68 -7.57 10.15
CA HIS A 51 -4.49 -7.67 11.59
C HIS A 51 -4.05 -6.34 12.22
N LEU A 52 -4.25 -6.19 13.53
CA LEU A 52 -3.77 -5.01 14.27
C LEU A 52 -2.26 -4.78 14.13
N GLY A 53 -1.49 -5.85 13.93
CA GLY A 53 -0.04 -5.77 13.71
C GLY A 53 0.33 -5.12 12.38
N ASP A 54 -0.54 -5.24 11.37
CA ASP A 54 -0.30 -4.71 10.03
C ASP A 54 -0.62 -3.22 9.96
N LEU A 55 -1.60 -2.73 10.75
CA LEU A 55 -1.89 -1.30 10.85
C LEU A 55 -0.69 -0.57 11.49
N SER A 56 -0.18 0.42 10.75
CA SER A 56 0.99 1.21 11.14
C SER A 56 0.60 2.58 11.68
N ARG A 57 -0.37 3.24 11.03
CA ARG A 57 -0.76 4.61 11.38
C ARG A 57 -2.21 4.89 10.99
N THR A 58 -2.83 5.82 11.70
CA THR A 58 -4.08 6.49 11.33
C THR A 58 -3.84 8.01 11.31
N PHE A 59 -4.63 8.73 10.52
CA PHE A 59 -4.57 10.19 10.48
C PHE A 59 -5.41 10.78 11.64
N PRO A 60 -4.97 11.87 12.28
CA PRO A 60 -5.78 12.60 13.26
C PRO A 60 -7.18 12.96 12.74
N SER A 61 -8.20 12.92 13.61
CA SER A 61 -9.57 13.32 13.25
C SER A 61 -10.17 14.20 14.34
N ASN A 62 -11.33 14.84 14.08
CA ASN A 62 -11.99 15.69 15.07
C ASN A 62 -12.86 14.88 16.06
N TYR A 63 -12.38 13.72 16.47
CA TYR A 63 -13.04 12.81 17.41
C TYR A 63 -12.14 12.56 18.63
N ASP A 64 -12.72 12.65 19.82
CA ASP A 64 -12.02 12.48 21.11
C ASP A 64 -11.46 11.06 21.32
N SER A 65 -12.00 10.06 20.63
CA SER A 65 -11.65 8.66 20.81
C SER A 65 -11.48 7.93 19.50
N GLU A 66 -10.36 7.23 19.36
CA GLU A 66 -10.10 6.23 18.33
C GLU A 66 -9.95 4.85 19.01
N VAL A 67 -10.72 3.87 18.55
CA VAL A 67 -10.69 2.50 19.05
C VAL A 67 -10.45 1.55 17.89
N ILE A 68 -9.31 0.86 17.93
CA ILE A 68 -8.92 -0.08 16.88
C ILE A 68 -9.11 -1.51 17.39
N THR A 69 -9.89 -2.32 16.68
CA THR A 69 -10.22 -3.69 17.08
C THR A 69 -10.21 -4.66 15.91
N GLU A 70 -9.84 -5.91 16.15
CA GLU A 70 -10.03 -6.97 15.16
C GLU A 70 -11.48 -7.47 15.18
N TYR A 71 -12.00 -7.82 14.00
CA TYR A 71 -13.25 -8.54 13.86
C TYR A 71 -13.03 -9.89 13.17
N ASN A 72 -13.92 -10.83 13.47
CA ASN A 72 -14.04 -12.10 12.77
C ASN A 72 -15.50 -12.53 12.85
N ASP A 73 -16.19 -12.54 11.72
CA ASP A 73 -17.62 -12.89 11.65
C ASP A 73 -17.86 -14.35 11.21
N GLY A 74 -16.78 -15.12 11.04
CA GLY A 74 -16.78 -16.51 10.62
C GLY A 74 -16.54 -16.73 9.12
N ASN A 75 -16.75 -15.70 8.29
CA ASN A 75 -16.45 -15.74 6.85
C ASN A 75 -15.30 -14.79 6.49
N LEU A 76 -15.28 -13.62 7.13
CA LEU A 76 -14.28 -12.58 6.97
C LEU A 76 -13.63 -12.28 8.32
N PHE A 77 -12.39 -11.80 8.26
CA PHE A 77 -11.72 -11.20 9.39
C PHE A 77 -11.07 -9.89 8.93
N GLY A 78 -10.73 -9.04 9.89
CA GLY A 78 -10.05 -7.80 9.59
C GLY A 78 -9.92 -6.92 10.81
N THR A 79 -9.65 -5.64 10.56
CA THR A 79 -9.49 -4.59 11.57
C THR A 79 -10.51 -3.49 11.33
N ARG A 80 -11.07 -2.94 12.41
CA ARG A 80 -11.92 -1.74 12.40
C ARG A 80 -11.25 -0.63 13.19
N ILE A 81 -11.25 0.56 12.63
CA ILE A 81 -10.86 1.80 13.29
C ILE A 81 -12.15 2.57 13.53
N VAL A 82 -12.53 2.76 14.80
CA VAL A 82 -13.79 3.41 15.18
C VAL A 82 -13.49 4.75 15.87
N TYR A 83 -14.02 5.81 15.30
CA TYR A 83 -13.95 7.18 15.81
C TYR A 83 -15.24 7.56 16.52
N SER A 84 -15.15 8.17 17.70
CA SER A 84 -16.32 8.61 18.47
C SER A 84 -16.03 9.83 19.34
N GLY A 85 -17.10 10.56 19.68
CA GLY A 85 -16.98 11.79 20.48
C GLY A 85 -16.53 12.97 19.63
N TYR A 86 -17.33 13.33 18.62
CA TYR A 86 -17.05 14.48 17.76
C TYR A 86 -16.87 15.77 18.58
N ASN A 87 -15.76 16.47 18.40
CA ASN A 87 -15.33 17.54 19.30
C ASN A 87 -15.08 18.91 18.62
N PHE A 88 -15.30 19.04 17.31
CA PHE A 88 -14.94 20.26 16.57
C PHE A 88 -15.69 21.52 17.05
N ASP A 89 -17.02 21.45 17.22
CA ASP A 89 -17.87 22.61 17.55
C ASP A 89 -18.73 22.43 18.82
N ASN A 90 -18.42 21.44 19.65
CA ASN A 90 -19.17 21.02 20.85
C ASN A 90 -20.61 20.53 20.59
N SER A 91 -21.04 20.34 19.35
CA SER A 91 -22.35 19.74 19.04
C SER A 91 -22.42 18.26 19.45
N GLY A 92 -21.27 17.56 19.44
CA GLY A 92 -21.18 16.13 19.66
C GLY A 92 -21.50 15.29 18.43
N PHE A 93 -21.75 15.91 17.27
CA PHE A 93 -22.02 15.22 16.01
C PHE A 93 -21.62 16.07 14.79
N LEU A 94 -21.32 15.41 13.67
CA LEU A 94 -21.14 16.05 12.37
C LEU A 94 -22.51 16.20 11.67
N ALA A 95 -22.91 17.43 11.37
CA ALA A 95 -24.21 17.71 10.74
C ALA A 95 -24.24 17.28 9.25
N PRO A 96 -25.41 16.89 8.71
CA PRO A 96 -25.58 16.64 7.27
C PRO A 96 -25.16 17.81 6.38
N THR A 97 -24.40 17.50 5.34
CA THR A 97 -23.85 18.46 4.37
C THR A 97 -23.93 17.90 2.95
N VAL A 98 -25.07 17.30 2.58
CA VAL A 98 -25.28 16.66 1.28
C VAL A 98 -24.94 17.58 0.10
N GLY A 99 -24.16 17.08 -0.85
CA GLY A 99 -23.73 17.75 -2.07
C GLY A 99 -22.63 18.78 -1.86
N GLN A 100 -21.84 18.67 -0.78
CA GLN A 100 -20.68 19.53 -0.57
C GLN A 100 -19.43 18.92 -1.21
N SER A 101 -18.61 19.79 -1.81
CA SER A 101 -17.33 19.41 -2.37
C SER A 101 -16.22 19.58 -1.35
N THR A 102 -15.34 18.58 -1.22
CA THR A 102 -14.11 18.69 -0.40
C THR A 102 -13.05 19.60 -1.02
N ASN A 103 -13.32 20.13 -2.23
CA ASN A 103 -12.48 21.10 -2.94
C ASN A 103 -11.02 20.66 -3.10
N GLY A 104 -10.79 19.36 -3.25
CA GLY A 104 -9.48 18.84 -3.64
C GLY A 104 -8.52 18.67 -2.48
N HIS A 105 -9.06 18.22 -1.33
CA HIS A 105 -8.31 17.84 -0.13
C HIS A 105 -7.96 19.02 0.81
N ALA A 106 -8.98 19.67 1.39
CA ALA A 106 -8.90 20.88 2.21
C ALA A 106 -9.57 20.75 3.62
N CYS A 107 -9.93 19.54 4.05
CA CYS A 107 -10.78 19.35 5.22
C CYS A 107 -10.05 19.28 6.57
N VAL A 108 -8.73 19.37 6.58
CA VAL A 108 -7.96 19.44 7.83
C VAL A 108 -8.37 20.68 8.64
N ALA A 109 -8.87 20.45 9.86
CA ALA A 109 -9.39 21.47 10.76
C ALA A 109 -10.49 22.37 10.12
N THR A 110 -11.27 21.82 9.18
CA THR A 110 -12.35 22.54 8.49
C THR A 110 -13.70 22.18 9.10
N ALA A 111 -14.46 23.19 9.53
CA ALA A 111 -15.77 22.98 10.14
C ALA A 111 -16.72 22.23 9.20
N GLY A 112 -17.31 21.14 9.70
CA GLY A 112 -18.28 20.35 8.95
C GLY A 112 -17.66 19.36 7.95
N CYS A 113 -16.33 19.29 7.83
CA CYS A 113 -15.65 18.30 7.00
C CYS A 113 -14.61 17.54 7.83
N GLU A 114 -14.48 16.24 7.56
CA GLU A 114 -13.45 15.42 8.17
C GLU A 114 -12.36 15.07 7.18
N HIS A 115 -11.21 14.74 7.75
CA HIS A 115 -10.11 14.14 7.03
C HIS A 115 -9.72 12.86 7.79
N PHE A 116 -9.65 11.75 7.07
CA PHE A 116 -9.25 10.46 7.63
C PHE A 116 -8.15 9.85 6.80
N GLY A 117 -7.41 8.93 7.40
CA GLY A 117 -6.46 8.12 6.67
C GLY A 117 -5.89 6.99 7.51
N PHE A 118 -5.27 6.04 6.84
CA PHE A 118 -4.57 4.94 7.48
C PHE A 118 -3.40 4.47 6.61
N SER A 119 -2.45 3.78 7.25
CA SER A 119 -1.40 3.04 6.56
C SER A 119 -1.22 1.65 7.16
N VAL A 120 -0.95 0.69 6.28
CA VAL A 120 -0.64 -0.70 6.64
C VAL A 120 0.74 -1.09 6.12
N VAL A 121 1.39 -2.01 6.81
CA VAL A 121 2.69 -2.58 6.45
C VAL A 121 2.60 -4.10 6.40
N GLY A 122 3.22 -4.71 5.40
CA GLY A 122 3.17 -6.14 5.15
C GLY A 122 1.90 -6.53 4.40
N ASN A 123 0.90 -7.05 5.12
CA ASN A 123 -0.35 -7.46 4.50
C ASN A 123 -1.13 -6.25 3.96
N GLN A 124 -1.80 -6.44 2.84
CA GLN A 124 -2.62 -5.43 2.18
C GLN A 124 -4.09 -5.77 2.37
N PRO A 125 -4.96 -4.78 2.59
CA PRO A 125 -6.39 -5.05 2.69
C PRO A 125 -6.90 -5.60 1.37
N THR A 126 -7.77 -6.61 1.44
CA THR A 126 -8.51 -7.09 0.27
C THR A 126 -9.74 -6.22 -0.03
N ALA A 127 -10.18 -5.44 0.95
CA ALA A 127 -11.16 -4.38 0.80
C ALA A 127 -11.00 -3.37 1.95
N ALA A 128 -11.26 -2.10 1.68
CA ALA A 128 -11.30 -1.05 2.68
C ALA A 128 -12.59 -0.23 2.49
N ARG A 129 -13.33 -0.01 3.58
CA ARG A 129 -14.67 0.59 3.56
C ARG A 129 -14.84 1.63 4.66
N PHE A 130 -15.50 2.73 4.35
CA PHE A 130 -15.83 3.78 5.32
C PHE A 130 -17.32 3.82 5.63
N TYR A 131 -17.67 4.07 6.89
CA TYR A 131 -19.05 4.21 7.34
C TYR A 131 -19.19 5.36 8.33
N TRP A 132 -20.30 6.11 8.23
CA TRP A 132 -20.73 7.00 9.30
C TRP A 132 -21.50 6.21 10.37
N LEU A 133 -21.41 6.63 11.63
CA LEU A 133 -22.05 5.98 12.76
C LEU A 133 -23.09 6.90 13.42
N ASP A 134 -24.21 6.30 13.86
CA ASP A 134 -25.26 6.96 14.64
C ASP A 134 -24.86 7.14 16.12
N ALA A 135 -25.74 7.78 16.90
CA ALA A 135 -25.50 8.05 18.32
C ALA A 135 -25.32 6.80 19.19
N ASP A 136 -25.79 5.64 18.73
CA ASP A 136 -25.65 4.34 19.41
C ASP A 136 -24.43 3.56 18.90
N GLY A 137 -23.67 4.11 17.94
CA GLY A 137 -22.49 3.49 17.32
C GLY A 137 -22.82 2.50 16.21
N ASN A 138 -24.03 2.51 15.66
CA ASN A 138 -24.38 1.66 14.51
C ASN A 138 -24.10 2.38 13.19
N ARG A 139 -23.75 1.63 12.14
CA ARG A 139 -23.58 2.18 10.79
C ARG A 139 -24.86 2.86 10.31
N ILE A 140 -24.73 4.08 9.78
CA ILE A 140 -25.81 4.82 9.13
C ILE A 140 -25.94 4.27 7.71
N GLY A 141 -27.05 3.58 7.44
CA GLY A 141 -27.25 2.87 6.18
C GLY A 141 -26.60 1.47 6.18
N ASN A 142 -26.85 0.72 5.11
CA ASN A 142 -26.40 -0.67 4.98
C ASN A 142 -25.12 -0.80 4.14
N GLN A 143 -24.54 0.32 3.74
CA GLN A 143 -23.59 0.36 2.66
C GLN A 143 -22.48 1.39 2.92
N PRO A 144 -21.26 1.17 2.43
CA PRO A 144 -20.13 2.06 2.70
C PRO A 144 -20.31 3.42 2.03
N ALA A 145 -19.62 4.44 2.53
CA ALA A 145 -19.49 5.67 1.77
C ALA A 145 -18.71 5.40 0.47
N PRO A 146 -19.02 6.11 -0.62
CA PRO A 146 -18.40 5.97 -1.95
C PRO A 146 -17.00 6.59 -1.98
N ILE A 147 -16.12 6.14 -1.09
CA ILE A 147 -14.77 6.65 -0.95
C ILE A 147 -13.82 5.58 -1.50
N PRO A 148 -13.11 5.85 -2.61
CA PRO A 148 -12.14 4.92 -3.18
C PRO A 148 -11.00 4.62 -2.21
N MET A 149 -10.83 3.34 -1.91
CA MET A 149 -9.67 2.84 -1.20
C MET A 149 -9.15 1.63 -1.98
N PRO A 150 -8.26 1.84 -2.98
CA PRO A 150 -7.81 0.78 -3.85
C PRO A 150 -7.07 -0.31 -3.11
N THR A 151 -7.29 -1.53 -3.58
CA THR A 151 -6.36 -2.64 -3.35
C THR A 151 -5.21 -2.53 -4.33
N TRP A 152 -4.04 -3.05 -3.95
CA TRP A 152 -2.84 -2.95 -4.75
C TRP A 152 -2.26 -4.32 -5.06
N ASN A 153 -1.88 -4.51 -6.32
CA ASN A 153 -1.30 -5.75 -6.79
C ASN A 153 0.01 -5.49 -7.53
N TYR A 154 1.11 -6.04 -7.01
CA TYR A 154 2.41 -5.95 -7.64
C TYR A 154 2.68 -7.16 -8.53
N MET A 155 3.03 -6.89 -9.78
CA MET A 155 3.33 -7.90 -10.79
C MET A 155 4.79 -7.80 -11.22
N PRO A 156 5.66 -8.75 -10.80
CA PRO A 156 7.06 -8.74 -11.21
C PRO A 156 7.19 -8.95 -12.71
N GLY A 157 8.09 -8.18 -13.32
CA GLY A 157 8.46 -8.33 -14.72
C GLY A 157 9.14 -9.68 -14.98
N VAL A 158 8.71 -10.38 -16.03
CA VAL A 158 9.29 -11.66 -16.45
C VAL A 158 9.91 -11.54 -17.84
N ASN A 159 11.05 -12.22 -18.07
CA ASN A 159 11.73 -12.27 -19.37
C ASN A 159 12.05 -10.89 -19.99
N GLY A 160 12.37 -9.90 -19.16
CA GLY A 160 12.70 -8.54 -19.62
C GLY A 160 11.48 -7.63 -19.79
N ALA A 161 10.28 -8.07 -19.43
CA ALA A 161 9.14 -7.17 -19.21
C ALA A 161 9.40 -6.31 -17.95
N PRO A 162 8.89 -5.07 -17.91
CA PRO A 162 8.97 -4.22 -16.72
C PRO A 162 8.11 -4.77 -15.58
N ASN A 163 8.41 -4.34 -14.36
CA ASN A 163 7.52 -4.56 -13.23
C ASN A 163 6.26 -3.72 -13.40
N ARG A 164 5.13 -4.19 -12.89
CA ARG A 164 3.87 -3.46 -12.96
C ARG A 164 3.22 -3.36 -11.59
N LEU A 165 2.54 -2.25 -11.36
CA LEU A 165 1.71 -2.04 -10.19
C LEU A 165 0.28 -1.74 -10.65
N GLN A 166 -0.66 -2.51 -10.15
CA GLN A 166 -2.08 -2.34 -10.42
C GLN A 166 -2.76 -1.84 -9.15
N ALA A 167 -3.55 -0.79 -9.29
CA ALA A 167 -4.47 -0.36 -8.24
C ALA A 167 -5.90 -0.62 -8.73
N GLU A 168 -6.66 -1.37 -7.94
CA GLU A 168 -8.03 -1.75 -8.25
C GLU A 168 -8.92 -1.17 -7.16
N VAL A 169 -9.81 -0.24 -7.54
CA VAL A 169 -10.78 0.33 -6.63
C VAL A 169 -12.10 -0.40 -6.85
N GLU A 170 -12.45 -1.24 -5.88
CA GLU A 170 -13.82 -1.75 -5.78
C GLU A 170 -14.69 -0.66 -5.16
N VAL A 171 -15.08 0.36 -5.96
CA VAL A 171 -16.20 1.21 -5.51
C VAL A 171 -17.48 0.46 -5.86
N GLU A 172 -18.01 -0.29 -4.91
CA GLU A 172 -19.43 -0.65 -4.93
C GLU A 172 -20.22 0.65 -4.66
N VAL A 173 -20.51 1.45 -5.70
CA VAL A 173 -21.40 2.59 -5.53
C VAL A 173 -22.83 2.10 -5.49
N ILE A 174 -23.36 2.25 -4.30
CA ILE A 174 -24.75 2.26 -3.90
C ILE A 174 -25.43 3.41 -4.63
N GLU A 175 -26.64 3.19 -5.16
CA GLU A 175 -27.59 4.22 -5.65
C GLU A 175 -27.18 5.67 -5.28
N GLN A 176 -26.24 6.25 -6.01
CA GLN A 176 -25.84 7.65 -5.85
C GLN A 176 -26.50 8.40 -6.99
N GLN A 177 -27.04 9.58 -6.66
CA GLN A 177 -27.49 10.55 -7.64
C GLN A 177 -26.44 11.67 -7.67
N PRO A 178 -25.77 11.95 -8.80
CA PRO A 178 -25.95 11.29 -10.10
C PRO A 178 -25.35 9.87 -10.15
N ASP A 179 -26.00 9.00 -10.92
CA ASP A 179 -25.67 7.57 -11.09
C ASP A 179 -24.39 7.34 -11.91
N SER A 180 -23.73 8.42 -12.34
CA SER A 180 -22.44 8.43 -13.02
C SER A 180 -21.58 9.61 -12.58
N ILE A 181 -20.28 9.36 -12.43
CA ILE A 181 -19.28 10.36 -12.05
C ILE A 181 -18.06 10.23 -12.96
N TRP A 182 -17.40 11.36 -13.24
CA TRP A 182 -16.07 11.33 -13.82
C TRP A 182 -15.06 11.09 -12.73
N MET A 183 -14.07 10.26 -13.04
CA MET A 183 -12.88 10.11 -12.25
C MET A 183 -11.66 10.51 -13.07
N LYS A 184 -10.74 11.21 -12.43
CA LYS A 184 -9.44 11.55 -12.98
C LYS A 184 -8.35 11.02 -12.06
N VAL A 185 -7.43 10.25 -12.61
CA VAL A 185 -6.30 9.70 -11.86
C VAL A 185 -5.03 10.43 -12.24
N TYR A 186 -4.29 10.87 -11.24
CA TYR A 186 -2.89 11.27 -11.38
C TYR A 186 -2.04 10.24 -10.66
N LYS A 187 -0.89 9.93 -11.22
CA LYS A 187 0.13 9.10 -10.60
C LYS A 187 1.31 10.00 -10.19
N THR A 188 2.23 9.55 -9.36
CA THR A 188 3.61 10.08 -9.23
C THR A 188 4.49 8.93 -8.75
N GLU A 189 5.65 8.74 -9.39
CA GLU A 189 6.67 7.80 -8.91
C GLU A 189 7.68 8.53 -8.02
N ILE A 190 7.98 7.97 -6.85
CA ILE A 190 8.87 8.56 -5.85
C ILE A 190 10.09 7.66 -5.65
N GLU A 191 11.28 8.27 -5.65
CA GLU A 191 12.58 7.60 -5.47
C GLU A 191 12.88 7.22 -4.00
N ARG A 192 11.88 7.29 -3.12
CA ARG A 192 11.93 6.84 -1.72
C ARG A 192 10.55 6.39 -1.26
N ALA A 193 10.49 5.63 -0.18
CA ALA A 193 9.25 5.43 0.54
C ALA A 193 8.69 6.75 1.12
N VAL A 194 7.37 6.81 1.25
CA VAL A 194 6.59 7.96 1.73
C VAL A 194 5.79 7.62 2.98
N ASP A 195 5.46 8.63 3.80
CA ASP A 195 4.59 8.50 4.97
C ASP A 195 3.15 8.98 4.70
N LEU A 196 2.20 8.56 5.54
CA LEU A 196 0.78 8.92 5.44
C LEU A 196 0.59 10.44 5.55
N ALA A 197 1.33 11.09 6.45
CA ALA A 197 1.27 12.54 6.59
C ALA A 197 1.83 13.29 5.37
N GLU A 198 2.62 12.63 4.52
CA GLU A 198 3.10 13.24 3.28
C GLU A 198 2.06 13.22 2.15
N LEU A 199 0.99 12.43 2.29
CA LEU A 199 -0.11 12.36 1.31
C LEU A 199 -1.09 13.53 1.41
N MET A 200 -0.60 14.72 1.75
CA MET A 200 -1.38 15.96 1.78
C MET A 200 -1.08 16.81 0.53
N SER A 201 -2.09 17.55 0.07
CA SER A 201 -2.03 18.33 -1.16
C SER A 201 -1.00 19.47 -1.14
N ASP A 202 -0.54 19.90 0.03
CA ASP A 202 0.44 20.97 0.23
C ASP A 202 1.90 20.49 0.38
N ASN A 203 2.13 19.18 0.51
CA ASN A 203 3.45 18.60 0.70
C ASN A 203 4.27 18.46 -0.60
N GLY A 204 3.67 18.79 -1.75
CA GLY A 204 4.36 18.88 -3.05
C GLY A 204 4.78 17.55 -3.69
N ILE A 205 4.53 16.41 -3.03
CA ILE A 205 4.68 15.07 -3.62
C ILE A 205 3.36 14.51 -4.14
N VAL A 206 2.25 15.03 -3.63
CA VAL A 206 0.91 14.77 -4.14
C VAL A 206 0.76 15.52 -5.46
N PRO A 207 0.47 14.84 -6.57
CA PRO A 207 0.30 15.51 -7.85
C PRO A 207 -0.88 16.50 -7.77
N ASP A 208 -0.62 17.77 -8.06
CA ASP A 208 -1.60 18.87 -8.01
C ASP A 208 -1.69 19.65 -9.33
N SER A 209 -0.84 19.33 -10.32
CA SER A 209 -0.75 20.06 -11.57
C SER A 209 -0.19 19.20 -12.72
N ILE A 210 -0.46 19.66 -13.94
CA ILE A 210 -0.13 19.02 -15.24
C ILE A 210 1.40 18.87 -15.47
N GLY A 211 2.23 19.40 -14.56
CA GLY A 211 3.70 19.43 -14.70
C GLY A 211 4.38 18.10 -14.35
N GLU A 212 3.72 17.25 -13.57
CA GLU A 212 4.19 15.92 -13.24
C GLU A 212 3.04 14.92 -13.47
N THR A 213 3.38 13.89 -14.25
CA THR A 213 2.73 12.58 -14.32
C THR A 213 1.47 12.35 -15.19
N GLU A 214 1.41 11.11 -15.67
CA GLU A 214 0.33 10.49 -16.44
C GLU A 214 -1.03 10.77 -15.79
N THR A 215 -1.96 11.21 -16.64
CA THR A 215 -3.34 11.52 -16.28
C THR A 215 -4.26 10.62 -17.08
N GLU A 216 -5.22 10.00 -16.42
CA GLU A 216 -6.24 9.16 -17.05
C GLU A 216 -7.63 9.59 -16.59
N TRP A 217 -8.58 9.60 -17.52
CA TRP A 217 -9.99 9.90 -17.25
C TRP A 217 -10.82 8.64 -17.43
N GLU A 218 -11.74 8.41 -16.52
CA GLU A 218 -12.71 7.32 -16.59
C GLU A 218 -14.11 7.87 -16.29
N LEU A 219 -15.10 7.33 -17.01
CA LEU A 219 -16.51 7.55 -16.69
C LEU A 219 -17.00 6.33 -15.90
N LEU A 220 -17.29 6.52 -14.62
CA LEU A 220 -17.74 5.45 -13.75
C LEU A 220 -19.26 5.35 -13.83
N GLU A 221 -19.75 4.27 -14.44
CA GLU A 221 -21.16 3.90 -14.47
C GLU A 221 -21.46 2.95 -13.30
N GLY A 222 -22.34 3.35 -12.38
CA GLY A 222 -22.57 2.57 -11.14
C GLY A 222 -21.33 2.46 -10.24
N GLY A 223 -20.32 3.31 -10.46
CA GLY A 223 -19.16 3.48 -9.59
C GLY A 223 -17.99 2.53 -9.78
N VAL A 224 -18.11 1.48 -10.60
CA VAL A 224 -17.01 0.50 -10.73
C VAL A 224 -15.86 1.12 -11.52
N MET A 225 -14.69 1.19 -10.89
CA MET A 225 -13.45 1.61 -11.52
C MET A 225 -12.80 0.43 -12.23
N ASP A 226 -12.30 0.64 -13.45
CA ASP A 226 -11.44 -0.37 -14.06
C ASP A 226 -10.08 -0.39 -13.34
N ALA A 227 -9.45 -1.56 -13.31
CA ALA A 227 -8.17 -1.69 -12.63
C ALA A 227 -7.09 -0.94 -13.43
N ALA A 228 -6.60 0.17 -12.88
CA ALA A 228 -5.54 0.96 -13.51
C ALA A 228 -4.17 0.29 -13.29
N GLU A 229 -3.57 -0.21 -14.38
CA GLU A 229 -2.28 -0.93 -14.42
C GLU A 229 -1.17 -0.02 -14.98
N ASP A 230 -0.05 0.04 -14.26
CA ASP A 230 1.09 0.87 -14.63
C ASP A 230 2.38 0.06 -14.74
N GLU A 231 3.19 0.33 -15.78
CA GLU A 231 4.60 -0.05 -15.79
C GLU A 231 5.38 0.84 -14.80
N LEU A 232 6.26 0.22 -14.02
CA LEU A 232 7.11 0.90 -13.05
C LEU A 232 8.48 1.23 -13.65
N GLY A 233 8.92 2.46 -13.45
CA GLY A 233 10.29 2.88 -13.73
C GLY A 233 11.34 2.12 -12.92
N ASP A 234 12.60 2.19 -13.38
CA ASP A 234 13.74 1.72 -12.58
C ASP A 234 13.98 2.67 -11.39
N GLY A 235 14.16 2.13 -10.18
CA GLY A 235 14.43 2.92 -8.98
C GLY A 235 13.19 3.55 -8.33
N VAL A 236 12.00 3.04 -8.65
CA VAL A 236 10.74 3.43 -7.98
C VAL A 236 10.65 2.73 -6.63
N HIS A 237 10.46 3.52 -5.58
CA HIS A 237 10.37 3.06 -4.20
C HIS A 237 8.98 3.32 -3.61
N ALA A 238 8.24 4.28 -4.13
CA ALA A 238 6.81 4.43 -3.88
C ALA A 238 6.06 4.95 -5.11
N VAL A 239 4.76 4.64 -5.16
CA VAL A 239 3.82 5.20 -6.14
C VAL A 239 2.71 5.90 -5.37
N ILE A 240 2.47 7.17 -5.70
CA ILE A 240 1.34 7.96 -5.20
C ILE A 240 0.29 8.03 -6.30
N ARG A 241 -1.00 7.91 -5.94
CA ARG A 241 -2.10 8.24 -6.83
C ARG A 241 -3.07 9.22 -6.18
N ARG A 242 -3.52 10.19 -6.98
CA ARG A 242 -4.62 11.11 -6.67
C ARG A 242 -5.83 10.72 -7.50
N TYR A 243 -6.93 10.40 -6.84
CA TYR A 243 -8.22 10.20 -7.49
C TYR A 243 -9.07 11.44 -7.30
N GLU A 244 -9.37 12.15 -8.37
CA GLU A 244 -10.29 13.29 -8.37
C GLU A 244 -11.64 12.87 -8.96
N TYR A 245 -12.72 13.30 -8.31
CA TYR A 245 -14.08 13.00 -8.73
C TYR A 245 -14.80 14.26 -9.19
N TYR A 246 -15.59 14.14 -10.26
CA TYR A 246 -16.40 15.21 -10.79
C TYR A 246 -17.79 14.73 -11.15
N GLU A 247 -18.78 15.62 -11.06
CA GLU A 247 -20.14 15.32 -11.51
C GLU A 247 -20.15 15.03 -13.02
N TYR A 248 -20.89 14.01 -13.44
CA TYR A 248 -21.23 13.82 -14.85
C TYR A 248 -22.43 14.71 -15.21
N THR A 249 -22.26 15.62 -16.16
CA THR A 249 -23.33 16.52 -16.66
C THR A 249 -23.76 16.19 -18.08
N GLY A 250 -23.30 15.05 -18.62
CA GLY A 250 -23.59 14.62 -19.97
C GLY A 250 -24.97 13.98 -20.13
N PRO A 251 -25.28 13.53 -21.37
CA PRO A 251 -26.58 12.96 -21.70
C PRO A 251 -26.77 11.54 -21.16
N TYR A 252 -27.98 11.25 -20.69
CA TYR A 252 -28.44 9.89 -20.35
C TYR A 252 -29.47 9.40 -21.37
N ASP A 253 -29.62 8.08 -21.50
CA ASP A 253 -30.71 7.46 -22.25
C ASP A 253 -32.01 7.30 -21.41
N GLU A 254 -32.97 6.51 -21.91
CA GLU A 254 -34.26 6.30 -21.23
C GLU A 254 -34.14 5.34 -20.03
N GLU A 255 -33.10 4.52 -20.01
CA GLU A 255 -32.73 3.56 -18.95
C GLU A 255 -31.86 4.18 -17.86
N HIS A 256 -31.45 5.44 -18.04
CA HIS A 256 -30.56 6.19 -17.16
C HIS A 256 -29.11 5.72 -17.21
N GLU A 257 -28.68 5.19 -18.35
CA GLU A 257 -27.28 4.89 -18.66
C GLU A 257 -26.63 6.11 -19.36
N PRO A 258 -25.37 6.46 -19.02
CA PRO A 258 -24.69 7.59 -19.65
C PRO A 258 -24.40 7.29 -21.13
N THR A 259 -24.66 8.26 -22.00
CA THR A 259 -24.50 8.13 -23.48
C THR A 259 -23.33 8.96 -24.00
N SER A 260 -22.31 9.16 -23.16
CA SER A 260 -21.11 9.91 -23.53
C SER A 260 -20.39 9.27 -24.71
N ILE A 261 -19.93 10.10 -25.66
CA ILE A 261 -19.06 9.61 -26.75
C ILE A 261 -17.71 9.07 -26.23
N PHE A 262 -17.35 9.39 -24.98
CA PHE A 262 -16.17 8.88 -24.28
C PHE A 262 -16.21 7.36 -24.10
N LEU A 263 -17.40 6.77 -23.95
CA LEU A 263 -17.56 5.31 -23.79
C LEU A 263 -17.22 4.55 -25.09
N ASP A 264 -17.38 5.20 -26.24
CA ASP A 264 -17.17 4.59 -27.56
C ASP A 264 -15.81 4.96 -28.19
N GLN A 265 -15.09 5.94 -27.62
CA GLN A 265 -13.89 6.50 -28.21
C GLN A 265 -12.82 6.75 -27.16
N ASP A 266 -11.58 6.44 -27.52
CA ASP A 266 -10.39 6.76 -26.74
C ASP A 266 -10.13 8.27 -26.79
N LEU A 267 -10.73 9.00 -25.84
CA LEU A 267 -10.62 10.44 -25.68
C LEU A 267 -9.68 10.77 -24.51
N PRO A 268 -8.80 11.78 -24.66
CA PRO A 268 -7.85 12.14 -23.60
C PRO A 268 -8.50 12.92 -22.44
N GLU A 269 -9.74 13.40 -22.61
CA GLU A 269 -10.49 14.16 -21.61
C GLU A 269 -12.00 14.09 -21.87
N PRO A 270 -12.85 14.37 -20.87
CA PRO A 270 -14.30 14.40 -21.01
C PRO A 270 -14.75 15.34 -22.13
N PRO A 271 -15.81 14.98 -22.90
CA PRO A 271 -16.36 15.86 -23.93
C PRO A 271 -16.81 17.21 -23.39
N GLU A 272 -16.78 18.25 -24.24
CA GLU A 272 -17.19 19.60 -23.86
C GLU A 272 -18.62 19.63 -23.30
N GLY A 273 -18.75 20.11 -22.05
CA GLY A 273 -20.04 20.23 -21.37
C GLY A 273 -20.48 18.99 -20.58
N GLU A 274 -19.71 17.90 -20.60
CA GLU A 274 -20.01 16.69 -19.81
C GLU A 274 -19.28 16.65 -18.47
N LEU A 275 -18.25 17.48 -18.27
CA LEU A 275 -17.54 17.62 -17.00
C LEU A 275 -18.23 18.66 -16.09
N GLY A 276 -18.74 18.20 -14.95
CA GLY A 276 -19.41 19.01 -13.95
C GLY A 276 -18.50 19.50 -12.81
N GLN A 277 -19.09 19.70 -11.64
CA GLN A 277 -18.36 20.25 -10.49
C GLN A 277 -17.33 19.25 -9.94
N PHE A 278 -16.23 19.77 -9.40
CA PHE A 278 -15.29 18.99 -8.61
C PHE A 278 -15.97 18.54 -7.32
N ILE A 279 -15.94 17.23 -7.02
CA ILE A 279 -16.59 16.63 -5.84
C ILE A 279 -15.56 16.40 -4.73
N ALA A 280 -14.54 15.58 -5.00
CA ALA A 280 -13.58 15.18 -3.98
C ALA A 280 -12.22 14.79 -4.58
N ALA A 281 -11.18 14.78 -3.73
CA ALA A 281 -9.90 14.13 -4.02
C ALA A 281 -9.52 13.19 -2.88
N ASN A 282 -9.02 12.01 -3.26
CA ASN A 282 -8.49 11.02 -2.34
C ASN A 282 -7.05 10.67 -2.74
N MET A 283 -6.19 10.54 -1.74
CA MET A 283 -4.78 10.28 -1.93
C MET A 283 -4.43 8.91 -1.41
N VAL A 284 -3.71 8.16 -2.22
CA VAL A 284 -3.27 6.83 -1.86
C VAL A 284 -1.83 6.63 -2.27
N ALA A 285 -1.14 5.73 -1.59
CA ALA A 285 0.19 5.34 -2.00
C ALA A 285 0.47 3.87 -1.73
N ALA A 286 1.41 3.33 -2.50
CA ALA A 286 2.03 2.04 -2.25
C ALA A 286 3.54 2.24 -2.13
N ASN A 287 4.09 1.90 -0.97
CA ASN A 287 5.52 1.78 -0.76
C ASN A 287 5.98 0.40 -1.23
N LEU A 288 7.02 0.37 -2.07
CA LEU A 288 7.67 -0.84 -2.59
C LEU A 288 8.91 -1.24 -1.76
N GLU A 289 9.25 -0.42 -0.78
CA GLU A 289 10.30 -0.68 0.20
C GLU A 289 9.93 -0.13 1.58
N ALA A 290 10.73 -0.46 2.59
CA ALA A 290 10.56 0.11 3.91
C ALA A 290 10.93 1.61 3.95
N PRO A 291 10.19 2.44 4.70
CA PRO A 291 10.62 3.80 4.97
C PRO A 291 11.95 3.82 5.71
N ALA A 292 12.72 4.89 5.52
CA ALA A 292 14.01 5.06 6.17
C ALA A 292 13.91 5.15 7.71
N ARG A 293 12.70 5.38 8.25
CA ARG A 293 12.37 5.37 9.68
C ARG A 293 11.00 4.74 9.88
N THR A 294 10.82 4.04 10.99
CA THR A 294 9.49 3.54 11.40
C THR A 294 8.78 4.51 12.32
N HIS A 295 7.45 4.46 12.37
CA HIS A 295 6.68 5.33 13.25
C HIS A 295 7.03 5.08 14.74
N GLY A 296 7.42 6.14 15.46
CA GLY A 296 7.98 6.03 16.82
C GLY A 296 9.50 5.89 16.91
N ASP A 297 10.22 5.79 15.79
CA ASP A 297 11.70 5.83 15.70
C ASP A 297 12.16 7.30 15.69
N PHE A 298 12.04 7.93 16.86
CA PHE A 298 12.31 9.36 17.04
C PHE A 298 13.80 9.69 16.88
N ASN A 299 14.69 8.73 17.12
CA ASN A 299 16.13 8.94 16.93
C ASN A 299 16.61 8.60 15.50
N GLY A 300 15.78 7.91 14.70
CA GLY A 300 16.03 7.56 13.32
C GLY A 300 17.03 6.43 13.09
N ASP A 301 17.19 5.51 14.05
CA ASP A 301 18.12 4.39 13.98
C ASP A 301 17.51 3.10 13.38
N GLY A 302 16.26 3.20 12.94
CA GLY A 302 15.49 2.13 12.32
C GLY A 302 14.80 1.22 13.33
N LYS A 303 14.76 1.57 14.62
CA LYS A 303 14.12 0.80 15.69
C LYS A 303 13.28 1.72 16.55
N VAL A 304 12.22 1.15 17.13
CA VAL A 304 11.38 1.80 18.12
C VAL A 304 11.68 1.16 19.47
N ASP A 305 12.58 1.76 20.24
CA ASP A 305 13.00 1.25 21.53
C ASP A 305 13.12 2.33 22.61
N LEU A 306 13.83 2.02 23.70
CA LEU A 306 13.96 2.92 24.84
C LEU A 306 14.78 4.17 24.52
N ALA A 307 15.62 4.14 23.47
CA ALA A 307 16.35 5.31 23.00
C ALA A 307 15.38 6.37 22.46
N ASP A 308 14.35 5.98 21.73
CA ASP A 308 13.33 6.92 21.22
C ASP A 308 12.53 7.56 22.35
N TYR A 309 12.22 6.79 23.40
CA TYR A 309 11.58 7.35 24.60
C TYR A 309 12.38 8.51 25.21
N THR A 310 13.70 8.48 25.13
CA THR A 310 14.52 9.60 25.62
C THR A 310 14.40 10.82 24.73
N VAL A 311 14.29 10.65 23.41
CA VAL A 311 14.03 11.76 22.47
C VAL A 311 12.69 12.41 22.78
N TRP A 312 11.60 11.64 22.83
CA TRP A 312 10.28 12.17 23.19
C TRP A 312 10.26 12.87 24.55
N ARG A 313 10.91 12.26 25.55
CA ARG A 313 10.93 12.84 26.90
C ARG A 313 11.66 14.18 26.94
N ASP A 314 12.74 14.32 26.17
CA ASP A 314 13.55 15.52 26.11
C ASP A 314 12.90 16.63 25.27
N SER A 315 12.06 16.26 24.29
CA SER A 315 11.32 17.18 23.42
C SER A 315 9.88 17.48 23.87
N LEU A 316 9.42 16.91 24.99
CA LEU A 316 8.05 17.07 25.50
C LEU A 316 7.65 18.55 25.66
N GLY A 317 6.60 18.97 24.97
CA GLY A 317 6.10 20.35 24.92
C GLY A 317 6.87 21.27 23.98
N SER A 318 7.73 20.73 23.09
CA SER A 318 8.37 21.49 22.03
C SER A 318 7.36 21.83 20.93
N GLU A 319 7.45 23.07 20.43
CA GLU A 319 6.68 23.59 19.27
C GLU A 319 7.63 23.89 18.09
N LEU A 320 8.89 23.43 18.15
CA LEU A 320 9.95 23.75 17.19
C LEU A 320 10.78 22.54 16.74
N GLU A 321 10.75 21.46 17.50
CA GLU A 321 11.43 20.20 17.21
C GLU A 321 10.35 19.13 17.12
N TYR A 322 9.96 18.72 15.91
CA TYR A 322 8.88 17.76 15.65
C TYR A 322 9.40 16.31 15.51
N GLU A 323 10.65 16.04 15.95
CA GLU A 323 11.29 14.73 15.79
C GLU A 323 10.58 13.61 16.56
N ALA A 324 9.80 13.97 17.58
CA ALA A 324 8.94 13.04 18.32
C ALA A 324 7.46 13.48 18.33
N ASP A 325 7.07 14.31 17.35
CA ASP A 325 5.67 14.56 17.01
C ASP A 325 5.24 13.39 16.12
N ALA A 326 4.67 12.39 16.75
CA ALA A 326 4.33 11.11 16.13
C ALA A 326 2.88 11.09 15.65
N ASN A 327 2.02 11.98 16.14
CA ASN A 327 0.67 12.12 15.58
C ASN A 327 0.62 13.20 14.48
N ASP A 328 1.70 13.97 14.26
CA ASP A 328 1.82 15.11 13.35
C ASP A 328 0.78 16.22 13.63
N ASP A 329 0.44 16.43 14.89
CA ASP A 329 -0.48 17.50 15.30
C ASP A 329 0.23 18.85 15.56
N GLY A 330 1.56 18.88 15.42
CA GLY A 330 2.39 20.04 15.66
C GLY A 330 2.77 20.23 17.13
N MET A 331 2.47 19.25 18.00
CA MET A 331 2.77 19.30 19.43
C MET A 331 3.36 17.97 19.88
N ILE A 332 4.41 18.03 20.72
CA ILE A 332 4.94 16.82 21.36
C ILE A 332 4.32 16.65 22.74
N ASP A 333 3.43 15.67 22.91
CA ASP A 333 2.70 15.42 24.16
C ASP A 333 2.47 13.93 24.51
N SER A 334 1.45 13.64 25.31
CA SER A 334 1.16 12.26 25.74
C SER A 334 0.65 11.36 24.62
N ASP A 335 0.14 11.94 23.54
CA ASP A 335 -0.46 11.21 22.44
C ASP A 335 0.64 10.61 21.56
N ASP A 336 1.75 11.32 21.33
CA ASP A 336 2.96 10.77 20.69
C ASP A 336 3.59 9.63 21.47
N TYR A 337 3.55 9.73 22.81
CA TYR A 337 4.02 8.65 23.65
C TYR A 337 3.14 7.40 23.52
N SER A 338 1.84 7.57 23.29
CA SER A 338 0.93 6.46 23.02
C SER A 338 1.25 5.80 21.68
N VAL A 339 1.63 6.59 20.67
CA VAL A 339 2.15 6.09 19.39
C VAL A 339 3.45 5.30 19.57
N TRP A 340 4.46 5.86 20.24
CA TRP A 340 5.71 5.15 20.53
C TRP A 340 5.46 3.84 21.28
N ARG A 341 4.58 3.85 22.29
CA ARG A 341 4.25 2.66 23.08
C ARG A 341 3.61 1.58 22.20
N THR A 342 2.73 1.96 21.28
CA THR A 342 2.07 1.05 20.34
C THR A 342 3.06 0.41 19.37
N ASN A 343 4.10 1.16 19.01
CA ASN A 343 5.14 0.72 18.09
C ASN A 343 6.38 0.12 18.80
N TYR A 344 6.42 0.07 20.13
CA TYR A 344 7.59 -0.38 20.87
C TYR A 344 8.02 -1.81 20.48
N GLY A 345 9.29 -1.96 20.12
CA GLY A 345 9.88 -3.20 19.64
C GLY A 345 9.68 -3.45 18.14
N ARG A 346 8.93 -2.59 17.43
CA ARG A 346 8.98 -2.53 15.97
C ARG A 346 10.30 -1.92 15.53
N GLY A 347 10.68 -2.20 14.30
CA GLY A 347 11.79 -1.60 13.61
C GLY A 347 11.64 -1.93 12.14
N ILE A 348 12.47 -1.34 11.31
CA ILE A 348 12.58 -1.76 9.91
C ILE A 348 12.96 -3.24 9.96
N ALA A 349 11.99 -4.12 9.71
CA ALA A 349 12.27 -5.53 9.64
C ALA A 349 13.35 -5.68 8.57
N ASP A 350 14.51 -6.22 8.94
CA ASP A 350 15.41 -6.80 7.98
C ASP A 350 14.59 -7.87 7.25
N ASN A 351 13.97 -7.51 6.12
CA ASN A 351 13.41 -8.45 5.14
C ASN A 351 14.56 -9.24 4.46
N ALA A 352 15.66 -9.45 5.17
CA ALA A 352 16.61 -10.52 4.95
C ALA A 352 15.89 -11.84 5.26
N ALA A 353 15.29 -12.40 4.21
CA ALA A 353 14.90 -13.80 4.07
C ALA A 353 13.48 -14.21 4.48
N ALA A 354 12.48 -13.73 3.75
CA ALA A 354 11.50 -14.67 3.16
C ALA A 354 12.14 -15.32 1.93
N VAL A 355 13.21 -16.11 2.12
CA VAL A 355 13.69 -17.02 1.09
C VAL A 355 12.60 -18.09 0.99
N ASN A 356 11.65 -17.91 0.06
CA ASN A 356 10.91 -19.03 -0.50
C ASN A 356 11.94 -20.12 -0.76
N ALA A 357 11.83 -21.24 -0.04
CA ALA A 357 12.78 -22.34 -0.15
C ALA A 357 12.87 -22.72 -1.62
N VAL A 358 13.94 -22.27 -2.28
CA VAL A 358 14.24 -22.61 -3.66
C VAL A 358 14.29 -24.14 -3.68
N PRO A 359 13.40 -24.84 -4.41
CA PRO A 359 13.52 -26.28 -4.54
C PRO A 359 14.89 -26.54 -5.14
N GLU A 360 15.82 -27.13 -4.37
CA GLU A 360 17.22 -27.24 -4.79
C GLU A 360 17.28 -27.85 -6.21
N PRO A 361 17.76 -27.10 -7.23
CA PRO A 361 17.90 -27.67 -8.54
C PRO A 361 19.13 -28.57 -8.55
N SER A 362 18.91 -29.87 -8.77
CA SER A 362 19.87 -30.78 -9.40
C SER A 362 21.18 -31.09 -8.67
N ALA A 363 21.45 -30.59 -7.47
CA ALA A 363 22.68 -30.92 -6.73
C ALA A 363 22.76 -32.44 -6.44
N LEU A 364 21.63 -33.03 -6.04
CA LEU A 364 21.51 -34.49 -5.87
C LEU A 364 21.69 -35.24 -7.19
N ALA A 365 21.17 -34.69 -8.30
CA ALA A 365 21.30 -35.29 -9.63
C ALA A 365 22.76 -35.27 -10.12
N MET A 366 23.51 -34.20 -9.86
CA MET A 366 24.94 -34.12 -10.20
C MET A 366 25.80 -35.04 -9.33
N VAL A 367 25.48 -35.19 -8.04
CA VAL A 367 26.17 -36.14 -7.15
C VAL A 367 25.89 -37.59 -7.57
N LEU A 368 24.66 -37.92 -7.96
CA LEU A 368 24.30 -39.26 -8.43
C LEU A 368 24.94 -39.59 -9.79
N LEU A 369 24.98 -38.64 -10.72
CA LEU A 369 25.65 -38.80 -12.02
C LEU A 369 27.17 -38.88 -11.87
N GLY A 370 27.77 -38.07 -10.98
CA GLY A 370 29.20 -38.13 -10.66
C GLY A 370 29.60 -39.43 -9.94
N GLY A 371 28.75 -39.93 -9.02
CA GLY A 371 28.95 -41.20 -8.33
C GLY A 371 28.88 -42.41 -9.27
N ALA A 372 27.94 -42.41 -10.23
CA ALA A 372 27.84 -43.46 -11.23
C ALA A 372 29.06 -43.51 -12.18
N ALA A 373 29.60 -42.35 -12.57
CA ALA A 373 30.81 -42.26 -13.38
C ALA A 373 32.04 -42.83 -12.65
N LEU A 374 32.19 -42.55 -11.35
CA LEU A 374 33.29 -43.07 -10.52
C LEU A 374 33.21 -44.60 -10.31
N LEU A 375 32.01 -45.16 -10.17
CA LEU A 375 31.80 -46.60 -10.02
C LEU A 375 32.10 -47.38 -11.31
N THR A 376 31.75 -46.84 -12.49
CA THR A 376 32.06 -47.48 -13.77
C THR A 376 33.57 -47.47 -14.10
N LEU A 377 34.29 -46.41 -13.71
CA LEU A 377 35.76 -46.33 -13.83
C LEU A 377 36.47 -47.36 -12.92
N ARG A 378 35.93 -47.63 -11.72
CA ARG A 378 36.48 -48.60 -10.77
C ARG A 378 36.29 -50.06 -11.21
N HIS A 379 35.24 -50.37 -11.98
CA HIS A 379 35.04 -51.71 -12.54
C HIS A 379 35.89 -52.00 -13.77
N ARG A 380 36.26 -50.97 -14.55
CA ARG A 380 37.12 -51.14 -15.74
C ARG A 380 38.58 -51.47 -15.39
N THR A 381 39.10 -50.96 -14.28
CA THR A 381 40.47 -51.25 -13.83
C THR A 381 40.61 -52.68 -13.28
N LYS A 382 39.54 -53.25 -12.70
CA LYS A 382 39.55 -54.60 -12.13
C LYS A 382 39.47 -55.73 -13.18
N ARG A 383 39.03 -55.43 -14.42
CA ARG A 383 38.82 -56.44 -15.49
C ARG A 383 40.05 -56.68 -16.39
N ARG A 384 41.16 -55.97 -16.16
CA ARG A 384 42.42 -56.11 -16.95
C ARG A 384 43.45 -57.09 -16.37
N SER A 385 43.15 -57.75 -15.25
CA SER A 385 43.99 -58.81 -14.68
C SER A 385 43.32 -60.16 -14.89
N ASN A 386 43.49 -60.74 -16.08
CA ASN A 386 43.39 -62.18 -16.37
C ASN A 386 43.76 -62.41 -17.84
N SER A 387 45.06 -62.46 -18.11
CA SER A 387 45.59 -63.04 -19.36
C SER A 387 45.97 -64.50 -19.08
N PRO A 388 45.52 -65.48 -19.88
CA PRO A 388 45.85 -66.89 -19.65
C PRO A 388 47.30 -67.19 -20.07
N THR A 389 48.05 -67.83 -19.17
CA THR A 389 49.40 -68.37 -19.40
C THR A 389 49.33 -69.60 -20.31
N LEU A 390 49.90 -69.53 -21.50
CA LEU A 390 50.15 -70.68 -22.38
C LEU A 390 51.32 -71.50 -21.82
N VAL A 391 51.06 -72.77 -21.46
CA VAL A 391 52.07 -73.76 -21.07
C VAL A 391 52.40 -74.63 -22.28
N TYR A 392 53.69 -74.68 -22.61
CA TYR A 392 54.27 -75.52 -23.67
C TYR A 392 54.57 -76.92 -23.09
N LEU A 393 54.13 -77.99 -23.74
CA LEU A 393 54.54 -79.37 -23.44
C LEU A 393 55.65 -79.78 -24.42
N PRO A 394 56.77 -80.36 -23.95
CA PRO A 394 57.82 -80.89 -24.82
C PRO A 394 57.53 -82.33 -25.25
N SER A 395 58.04 -82.69 -26.42
CA SER A 395 58.20 -84.06 -26.93
C SER A 395 59.65 -84.50 -26.85
#